data_AF-F1LFA9-F1
#
_entry.id   AF-F1LFA9-F1
#
_cell.length_a   1.000
_cell.length_b   1.000
_cell.length_c   1.000
_cell.angle_alpha   90.00
_cell.angle_beta   90.00
_cell.angle_gamma   90.00
#
_symmetry.space_group_name_H-M   'P 1'
#
loop_
_entity.id
_entity.type
_entity.pdbx_description
1 polymer ?
#
loop_
_entity_poly.entity_id
_entity_poly.type
_entity_poly.pdbx_seq_one_letter_code
_entity_poly.pdbx_strand_id
1 'polypeptide(L)'
;MRISAEYDLEHEKQTHNYHQDITALEEGIRTLLEICNSCLTANLRNNPHFIYTILYKRELFDGFQNHPMFQDLIWNISLVINHFASRVRSIERGASVSAILETIEKGALQWPTDRLKKFPELKFKYVEDDNTVEFFVPYVWRLIFQLSTMHWDATRVKLFNALSLT
;
A
#
# COMPACT_ATOMS: atom_id res chain seq x y z
N MET A 1 -6.28 -10.87 48.02
CA MET A 1 -4.94 -10.33 47.67
C MET A 1 -4.32 -11.06 46.47
N ARG A 2 -4.28 -12.40 46.41
CA ARG A 2 -3.81 -13.13 45.21
C ARG A 2 -4.69 -12.94 43.97
N ILE A 3 -6.01 -12.99 44.12
CA ILE A 3 -6.98 -12.86 43.01
C ILE A 3 -6.95 -11.45 42.37
N SER A 4 -6.68 -10.39 43.15
CA SER A 4 -6.55 -9.03 42.58
C SER A 4 -5.24 -8.89 41.80
N ALA A 5 -4.14 -9.46 42.31
CA ALA A 5 -2.86 -9.45 41.60
C ALA A 5 -2.90 -10.21 40.27
N GLU A 6 -3.62 -11.34 40.19
CA GLU A 6 -3.84 -12.06 38.92
C GLU A 6 -4.68 -11.26 37.93
N TYR A 7 -5.74 -10.58 38.39
CA TYR A 7 -6.56 -9.70 37.54
C TYR A 7 -5.76 -8.50 37.00
N ASP A 8 -4.94 -7.87 37.84
CA ASP A 8 -4.08 -6.75 37.45
C ASP A 8 -3.02 -7.20 36.41
N LEU A 9 -2.43 -8.38 36.57
CA LEU A 9 -1.48 -8.98 35.63
C LEU A 9 -2.10 -9.34 34.27
N GLU A 10 -3.35 -9.84 34.26
CA GLU A 10 -4.08 -10.12 33.03
C GLU A 10 -4.47 -8.85 32.29
N HIS A 11 -4.90 -7.82 33.02
CA HIS A 11 -5.24 -6.52 32.43
C HIS A 11 -4.01 -5.84 31.82
N GLU A 12 -2.86 -5.84 32.52
CA GLU A 12 -1.59 -5.32 31.98
C GLU A 12 -1.14 -6.06 30.72
N LYS A 13 -1.25 -7.39 30.68
CA LYS A 13 -0.95 -8.18 29.47
C LYS A 13 -1.87 -7.82 28.32
N GLN A 14 -3.14 -7.60 28.59
CA GLN A 14 -4.12 -7.26 27.57
C GLN A 14 -3.88 -5.85 27.01
N THR A 15 -3.61 -4.87 27.87
CA THR A 15 -3.21 -3.51 27.46
C THR A 15 -1.90 -3.52 26.66
N HIS A 16 -0.93 -4.34 27.06
CA HIS A 16 0.32 -4.50 26.33
C HIS A 16 0.09 -5.07 24.92
N ASN A 17 -0.81 -6.04 24.77
CA ASN A 17 -1.16 -6.61 23.48
C ASN A 17 -1.82 -5.58 22.56
N TYR A 18 -2.79 -4.80 23.07
CA TYR A 18 -3.40 -3.71 22.30
C TYR A 18 -2.39 -2.65 21.86
N HIS A 19 -1.42 -2.32 22.71
CA HIS A 19 -0.36 -1.38 22.34
C HIS A 19 0.49 -1.92 21.18
N GLN A 20 0.87 -3.20 21.23
CA GLN A 20 1.61 -3.85 20.15
C GLN A 20 0.82 -3.87 18.83
N ASP A 21 -0.47 -4.20 18.88
CA ASP A 21 -1.34 -4.21 17.71
C ASP A 21 -1.47 -2.80 17.08
N ILE A 22 -1.64 -1.77 17.91
CA ILE A 22 -1.68 -0.38 17.45
C ILE A 22 -0.36 0.00 16.78
N THR A 23 0.77 -0.27 17.43
CA THR A 23 2.08 0.02 16.83
C THR A 23 2.29 -0.72 15.50
N ALA A 24 1.88 -1.98 15.40
CA ALA A 24 1.97 -2.73 14.15
C ALA A 24 1.13 -2.10 13.03
N LEU A 25 -0.09 -1.64 13.35
CA LEU A 25 -0.93 -0.92 12.40
C LEU A 25 -0.33 0.44 12.01
N GLU A 26 0.25 1.18 12.95
CA GLU A 26 0.91 2.45 12.69
C GLU A 26 2.12 2.28 11.75
N GLU A 27 2.95 1.27 11.98
CA GLU A 27 4.08 0.94 11.08
C GLU A 27 3.58 0.54 9.68
N GLY A 28 2.48 -0.19 9.59
CA GLY A 28 1.83 -0.50 8.31
C GLY A 28 1.36 0.76 7.57
N ILE A 29 0.68 1.68 8.28
CA ILE A 29 0.25 2.97 7.71
C ILE A 29 1.45 3.82 7.31
N ARG A 30 2.49 3.88 8.15
CA ARG A 30 3.73 4.62 7.87
C ARG A 30 4.36 4.13 6.57
N THR A 31 4.49 2.81 6.41
CA THR A 31 5.02 2.18 5.19
C THR A 31 4.21 2.57 3.95
N LEU A 32 2.87 2.57 4.04
CA LEU A 32 2.00 3.01 2.93
C LEU A 32 2.21 4.49 2.58
N LEU A 33 2.35 5.36 3.59
CA LEU A 33 2.63 6.78 3.39
C LEU A 33 4.02 7.03 2.80
N GLU A 34 5.01 6.22 3.15
CA GLU A 34 6.35 6.23 2.54
C GLU A 34 6.31 5.81 1.06
N ILE A 35 5.51 4.79 0.72
CA ILE A 35 5.26 4.39 -0.68
C ILE A 35 4.60 5.54 -1.45
N CYS A 36 3.57 6.18 -0.88
CA CYS A 36 2.95 7.37 -1.48
C CYS A 36 3.99 8.46 -1.74
N ASN A 37 4.84 8.75 -0.75
CA ASN A 37 5.91 9.74 -0.88
C ASN A 37 6.90 9.38 -1.99
N SER A 38 7.32 8.11 -2.08
CA SER A 38 8.20 7.63 -3.15
C SER A 38 7.61 7.91 -4.53
N CYS A 39 6.31 7.61 -4.73
CA CYS A 39 5.60 7.92 -5.97
C CYS A 39 5.59 9.43 -6.29
N LEU A 40 5.35 10.28 -5.29
CA LEU A 40 5.34 11.74 -5.46
C LEU A 40 6.73 12.32 -5.72
N THR A 41 7.78 11.76 -5.12
CA THR A 41 9.15 12.27 -5.32
C THR A 41 9.78 11.79 -6.62
N ALA A 42 9.56 10.52 -6.99
CA ALA A 42 10.25 9.91 -8.12
C ALA A 42 9.50 10.11 -9.44
N ASN A 43 8.16 10.13 -9.41
CA ASN A 43 7.39 9.92 -10.63
C ASN A 43 6.07 10.70 -10.71
N LEU A 44 5.89 11.76 -9.93
CA LEU A 44 4.65 12.55 -9.86
C LEU A 44 4.13 12.99 -11.23
N ARG A 45 5.03 13.43 -12.13
CA ARG A 45 4.68 13.90 -13.48
C ARG A 45 3.96 12.86 -14.33
N ASN A 46 4.24 11.58 -14.08
CA ASN A 46 3.70 10.45 -14.82
C ASN A 46 2.52 9.78 -14.10
N ASN A 47 2.05 10.34 -12.99
CA ASN A 47 1.02 9.73 -12.14
C ASN A 47 -0.19 10.67 -11.88
N PRO A 48 -0.87 11.16 -12.94
CA PRO A 48 -2.00 12.08 -12.79
C PRO A 48 -3.19 11.46 -12.04
N HIS A 49 -3.44 10.16 -12.23
CA HIS A 49 -4.49 9.44 -11.50
C HIS A 49 -4.22 9.37 -10.00
N PHE A 50 -2.96 9.21 -9.59
CA PHE A 50 -2.63 9.22 -8.17
C PHE A 50 -2.87 10.59 -7.55
N ILE A 51 -2.45 11.66 -8.24
CA ILE A 51 -2.73 13.05 -7.82
C ILE A 51 -4.24 13.28 -7.71
N TYR A 52 -5.01 12.83 -8.70
CA TYR A 52 -6.48 12.89 -8.68
C TYR A 52 -7.07 12.19 -7.46
N THR A 53 -6.60 10.97 -7.15
CA THR A 53 -7.09 10.19 -6.01
C THR A 53 -6.76 10.87 -4.68
N ILE A 54 -5.54 11.38 -4.48
CA ILE A 54 -5.19 12.06 -3.21
C ILE A 54 -5.94 13.38 -3.03
N LEU A 55 -6.27 14.09 -4.12
CA LEU A 55 -7.14 15.27 -4.07
C LEU A 55 -8.56 14.88 -3.66
N TYR A 56 -9.11 13.84 -4.28
CA TYR A 56 -10.46 13.34 -3.98
C TYR A 56 -10.58 12.81 -2.55
N LYS A 57 -9.51 12.20 -2.02
CA LYS A 57 -9.45 11.62 -0.67
C LYS A 57 -8.70 12.51 0.34
N ARG A 58 -8.62 13.82 0.12
CA ARG A 58 -7.84 14.74 0.97
C ARG A 58 -8.11 14.60 2.48
N GLU A 59 -9.38 14.38 2.85
CA GLU A 59 -9.82 14.28 4.25
C GLU A 59 -9.16 13.11 4.99
N LEU A 60 -8.77 12.05 4.28
CA LEU A 60 -8.05 10.92 4.85
C LEU A 60 -6.69 11.35 5.42
N PHE A 61 -6.01 12.30 4.76
CA PHE A 61 -4.70 12.78 5.17
C PHE A 61 -4.79 13.86 6.26
N ASP A 62 -5.90 14.59 6.32
CA ASP A 62 -6.13 15.62 7.33
C ASP A 62 -6.12 15.02 8.75
N GLY A 63 -6.62 13.79 8.93
CA GLY A 63 -6.59 13.06 10.20
C GLY A 63 -5.19 12.67 10.70
N PHE A 64 -4.19 12.64 9.82
CA PHE A 64 -2.82 12.22 10.16
C PHE A 64 -1.86 13.39 10.41
N GLN A 65 -2.29 14.64 10.19
CA GLN A 65 -1.41 15.82 10.26
C GLN A 65 -0.72 15.99 11.61
N ASN A 66 -1.40 15.67 12.71
CA ASN A 66 -0.88 15.83 14.07
C ASN A 66 -0.33 14.53 14.66
N HIS A 67 -0.34 13.43 13.89
CA HIS A 67 0.12 12.15 14.39
C HIS A 67 1.66 12.08 14.37
N PRO A 68 2.35 11.82 15.49
CA PRO A 68 3.81 11.86 15.57
C PRO A 68 4.52 10.97 14.55
N MET A 69 3.94 9.81 14.24
CA MET A 69 4.48 8.85 13.26
C MET A 69 4.20 9.19 11.80
N PHE A 70 3.34 10.17 11.49
CA PHE A 70 2.92 10.44 10.11
C PHE A 70 3.15 11.89 9.67
N GLN A 71 3.24 12.84 10.61
CA GLN A 71 3.33 14.29 10.33
C GLN A 71 4.42 14.66 9.31
N ASP A 72 5.56 13.99 9.34
CA ASP A 72 6.69 14.20 8.43
C ASP A 72 6.34 13.80 7.00
N LEU A 73 5.68 12.66 6.84
CA LEU A 73 5.24 12.08 5.56
C LEU A 73 4.03 12.83 4.97
N ILE A 74 3.10 13.26 5.83
CA ILE A 74 1.90 14.00 5.44
C ILE A 74 2.25 15.36 4.86
N TRP A 75 3.31 16.01 5.33
CA TRP A 75 3.74 17.33 4.84
C TRP A 75 3.90 17.37 3.31
N ASN A 76 4.59 16.40 2.72
CA ASN A 76 4.78 16.29 1.26
C ASN A 76 3.44 16.09 0.54
N ILE A 77 2.59 15.19 1.05
CA ILE A 77 1.27 14.88 0.47
C ILE A 77 0.38 16.13 0.49
N SER A 78 0.31 16.83 1.63
CA SER A 78 -0.44 18.09 1.77
C SER A 78 0.08 19.17 0.83
N LEU A 79 1.39 19.27 0.61
CA LEU A 79 1.97 20.24 -0.33
C LEU A 79 1.50 19.97 -1.77
N VAL A 80 1.50 18.70 -2.20
CA VAL A 80 0.98 18.29 -3.50
C VAL A 80 -0.53 18.57 -3.60
N ILE A 81 -1.32 18.13 -2.60
CA ILE A 81 -2.77 18.36 -2.56
C ILE A 81 -3.07 19.86 -2.69
N ASN A 82 -2.41 20.72 -1.92
CA ASN A 82 -2.67 22.16 -1.95
C ASN A 82 -2.32 22.79 -3.30
N HIS A 83 -1.21 22.38 -3.92
CA HIS A 83 -0.80 22.88 -5.23
C HIS A 83 -1.79 22.52 -6.34
N PHE A 84 -2.24 21.27 -6.38
CA PHE A 84 -3.16 20.84 -7.43
C PHE A 84 -4.61 21.24 -7.13
N ALA A 85 -5.02 21.33 -5.86
CA ALA A 85 -6.34 21.85 -5.49
C ALA A 85 -6.53 23.29 -5.97
N SER A 86 -5.52 24.15 -5.90
CA SER A 86 -5.63 25.51 -6.45
C SER A 86 -5.81 25.54 -7.96
N ARG A 87 -5.20 24.60 -8.69
CA ARG A 87 -5.34 24.49 -10.16
C ARG A 87 -6.68 23.89 -10.58
N VAL A 88 -7.17 22.88 -9.87
CA VAL A 88 -8.47 22.27 -10.17
C VAL A 88 -9.62 23.23 -9.84
N ARG A 89 -9.46 24.09 -8.81
CA ARG A 89 -10.45 25.13 -8.48
C ARG A 89 -10.66 26.17 -9.58
N SER A 90 -9.73 26.36 -10.51
CA SER A 90 -9.91 27.29 -11.63
C SER A 90 -10.76 26.71 -12.77
N ILE A 91 -11.11 25.43 -12.70
CA ILE A 91 -12.00 24.78 -13.66
C ILE A 91 -13.46 25.05 -13.27
N GLU A 92 -14.35 25.16 -14.26
CA GLU A 92 -15.79 25.32 -14.04
C GLU A 92 -16.37 24.21 -13.14
N ARG A 93 -17.32 24.59 -12.28
CA ARG A 93 -18.04 23.63 -11.43
C ARG A 93 -18.84 22.68 -12.32
N GLY A 94 -18.56 21.37 -12.18
CA GLY A 94 -19.21 20.32 -12.99
C GLY A 94 -18.39 19.83 -14.18
N ALA A 95 -17.12 20.26 -14.30
CA ALA A 95 -16.23 19.72 -15.31
C ALA A 95 -16.05 18.19 -15.21
N SER A 96 -15.86 17.57 -16.37
CA SER A 96 -15.67 16.12 -16.47
C SER A 96 -14.38 15.67 -15.79
N VAL A 97 -14.33 14.40 -15.39
CA VAL A 97 -13.10 13.78 -14.83
C VAL A 97 -11.92 13.93 -15.80
N SER A 98 -12.17 13.83 -17.11
CA SER A 98 -11.15 14.03 -18.15
C SER A 98 -10.54 15.43 -18.11
N ALA A 99 -11.36 16.48 -17.98
CA ALA A 99 -10.88 17.86 -17.88
C ALA A 99 -10.06 18.11 -16.60
N ILE A 100 -10.43 17.46 -15.49
CA ILE A 100 -9.67 17.51 -14.23
C ILE A 100 -8.29 16.85 -14.42
N LEU A 101 -8.25 15.65 -15.03
CA LEU A 101 -7.01 14.92 -15.29
C LEU A 101 -6.09 15.70 -16.23
N GLU A 102 -6.62 16.30 -17.29
CA GLU A 102 -5.83 17.15 -18.21
C GLU A 102 -5.22 18.36 -17.48
N THR A 103 -5.98 18.97 -16.56
CA THR A 103 -5.48 20.08 -15.74
C THR A 103 -4.38 19.63 -14.78
N ILE A 104 -4.52 18.43 -14.20
CA ILE A 104 -3.48 17.81 -13.36
C ILE A 104 -2.22 17.54 -14.18
N GLU A 105 -2.34 16.95 -15.36
CA GLU A 105 -1.20 16.66 -16.25
C GLU A 105 -0.44 17.93 -16.61
N LYS A 106 -1.14 18.98 -17.05
CA LYS A 106 -0.55 20.30 -17.33
C LYS A 106 0.13 20.89 -16.09
N GLY A 107 -0.49 20.74 -14.91
CA GLY A 107 0.08 21.20 -13.65
C GLY A 107 1.34 20.44 -13.24
N ALA A 108 1.38 19.14 -13.51
CA ALA A 108 2.47 18.27 -13.13
C ALA A 108 3.75 18.57 -13.92
N LEU A 109 3.63 18.99 -15.19
CA LEU A 109 4.77 19.48 -15.98
C LEU A 109 5.45 20.70 -15.34
N GLN A 110 4.69 21.54 -14.65
CA GLN A 110 5.18 22.74 -13.96
C GLN A 110 5.55 22.48 -12.50
N TRP A 111 5.46 21.23 -12.04
CA TRP A 111 5.77 20.87 -10.67
C TRP A 111 7.29 21.01 -10.40
N PRO A 112 7.68 21.80 -9.39
CA PRO A 112 9.07 21.92 -8.96
C PRO A 112 9.47 20.68 -8.14
N THR A 113 10.32 19.84 -8.74
CA THR A 113 10.70 18.51 -8.21
C THR A 113 11.59 18.57 -6.97
N ASP A 114 12.13 19.74 -6.65
CA ASP A 114 13.02 20.02 -5.52
C ASP A 114 12.28 20.38 -4.22
N ARG A 115 10.96 20.64 -4.28
CA ARG A 115 10.20 21.09 -3.09
C ARG A 115 9.84 19.98 -2.10
N LEU A 116 9.87 18.72 -2.52
CA LEU A 116 9.50 17.59 -1.67
C LEU A 116 10.68 17.15 -0.81
N LYS A 117 10.42 16.90 0.47
CA LYS A 117 11.38 16.27 1.36
C LYS A 117 11.73 14.89 0.80
N LYS A 118 13.02 14.58 0.76
CA LYS A 118 13.51 13.26 0.36
C LYS A 118 13.51 12.35 1.59
N PHE A 119 12.94 11.17 1.43
CA PHE A 119 12.99 10.11 2.42
C PHE A 119 14.01 9.05 1.98
N PRO A 120 14.53 8.24 2.91
CA PRO A 120 15.32 7.07 2.56
C PRO A 120 14.59 6.20 1.54
N GLU A 121 15.33 5.64 0.60
CA GLU A 121 14.76 4.72 -0.38
C GLU A 121 14.26 3.46 0.33
N LEU A 122 12.98 3.15 0.14
CA LEU A 122 12.38 1.90 0.61
C LEU A 122 13.02 0.72 -0.12
N LYS A 123 13.74 -0.12 0.62
CA LYS A 123 14.35 -1.34 0.10
C LYS A 123 13.53 -2.54 0.54
N PHE A 124 12.66 -3.01 -0.35
CA PHE A 124 11.95 -4.26 -0.14
C PHE A 124 12.82 -5.40 -0.63
N LYS A 125 13.28 -6.24 0.30
CA LYS A 125 13.88 -7.53 -0.05
C LYS A 125 12.76 -8.55 -0.06
N TYR A 126 12.61 -9.26 -1.17
CA TYR A 126 11.76 -10.44 -1.17
C TYR A 126 12.35 -11.44 -0.17
N VAL A 127 11.54 -11.82 0.81
CA VAL A 127 11.86 -12.90 1.74
C VAL A 127 11.11 -14.11 1.22
N GLU A 128 11.84 -15.08 0.69
CA GLU A 128 11.30 -16.40 0.39
C GLU A 128 10.87 -17.03 1.71
N ASP A 129 9.61 -17.44 1.80
CA ASP A 129 9.15 -18.32 2.88
C ASP A 129 9.76 -19.70 2.62
N ASP A 130 10.30 -20.36 3.65
CA ASP A 130 10.86 -21.71 3.53
C ASP A 130 9.82 -22.72 3.00
N ASN A 131 8.53 -22.45 3.21
CA ASN A 131 7.42 -23.26 2.73
C ASN A 131 6.94 -22.90 1.32
N THR A 132 7.59 -21.96 0.62
CA THR A 132 7.27 -21.61 -0.77
C THR A 132 7.25 -22.84 -1.68
N VAL A 133 8.09 -23.84 -1.40
CA VAL A 133 8.14 -25.13 -2.09
C VAL A 133 6.80 -25.85 -2.06
N GLU A 134 6.06 -25.79 -0.94
CA GLU A 134 4.76 -26.44 -0.79
C GLU A 134 3.69 -25.88 -1.73
N PHE A 135 3.84 -24.62 -2.15
CA PHE A 135 2.96 -24.01 -3.14
C PHE A 135 3.49 -24.17 -4.56
N PHE A 136 4.74 -23.76 -4.81
CA PHE A 136 5.28 -23.66 -6.17
C PHE A 136 5.51 -25.03 -6.81
N VAL A 137 5.95 -26.04 -6.05
CA VAL A 137 6.21 -27.37 -6.62
C VAL A 137 4.90 -27.99 -7.11
N PRO A 138 3.82 -28.09 -6.31
CA PRO A 138 2.53 -28.56 -6.82
C PRO A 138 1.99 -27.71 -7.98
N TYR A 139 2.13 -26.39 -7.92
CA TYR A 139 1.62 -25.49 -8.97
C TYR A 139 2.34 -25.69 -10.32
N VAL A 140 3.67 -25.75 -10.33
CA VAL A 140 4.44 -25.96 -11.57
C VAL A 140 4.14 -27.33 -12.17
N TRP A 141 4.09 -28.38 -11.36
CA TRP A 141 3.73 -29.71 -11.83
C TRP A 141 2.29 -29.79 -12.34
N ARG A 142 1.37 -29.02 -11.74
CA ARG A 142 0.01 -28.86 -12.25
C ARG A 142 0.01 -28.25 -13.66
N LEU A 143 0.78 -27.19 -13.88
CA LEU A 143 0.90 -26.57 -15.21
C LEU A 143 1.48 -27.55 -16.24
N ILE A 144 2.52 -28.30 -15.88
CA ILE A 144 3.10 -29.32 -16.75
C ILE A 144 2.06 -30.39 -17.08
N PHE A 145 1.33 -30.88 -16.09
CA PHE A 145 0.27 -31.86 -16.30
C PHE A 145 -0.80 -31.37 -17.29
N GLN A 146 -1.22 -30.11 -17.19
CA GLN A 146 -2.28 -29.53 -18.03
C GLN A 146 -1.79 -29.11 -19.43
N LEU A 147 -0.58 -28.58 -19.54
CA LEU A 147 -0.11 -27.89 -20.75
C LEU A 147 0.91 -28.71 -21.56
N SER A 148 1.47 -29.78 -20.99
CA SER A 148 2.37 -30.64 -21.75
C SER A 148 1.59 -31.55 -22.71
N THR A 149 2.25 -31.96 -23.79
CA THR A 149 1.73 -32.94 -24.75
C THR A 149 1.92 -34.39 -24.27
N MET A 150 2.32 -34.58 -23.02
CA MET A 150 2.57 -35.89 -22.43
C MET A 150 1.29 -36.47 -21.84
N HIS A 151 1.10 -37.77 -21.99
CA HIS A 151 -0.01 -38.47 -21.36
C HIS A 151 0.32 -38.79 -19.90
N TRP A 152 -0.48 -38.26 -18.97
CA TRP A 152 -0.34 -38.48 -17.53
C TRP A 152 -1.54 -39.27 -16.98
N ASP A 153 -1.28 -40.26 -16.13
CA ASP A 153 -2.33 -40.95 -15.38
C ASP A 153 -2.69 -40.13 -14.12
N ALA A 154 -3.83 -39.43 -14.16
CA ALA A 154 -4.30 -38.57 -13.07
C ALA A 154 -4.46 -39.32 -11.74
N THR A 155 -4.74 -40.63 -11.76
CA THR A 155 -4.93 -41.44 -10.54
C THR A 155 -3.63 -41.69 -9.78
N ARG A 156 -2.48 -41.54 -10.45
CA ARG A 156 -1.15 -41.76 -9.86
C ARG A 156 -0.49 -40.48 -9.36
N VAL A 157 -1.06 -39.32 -9.65
CA VAL A 157 -0.53 -38.03 -9.21
C VAL A 157 -0.92 -37.80 -7.74
N LYS A 158 0.08 -37.67 -6.87
CA LYS A 158 -0.11 -37.43 -5.42
C LYS A 158 0.23 -36.00 -4.97
N LEU A 159 0.89 -35.23 -5.85
CA LEU A 159 1.44 -33.93 -5.51
C LEU A 159 0.38 -32.81 -5.48
N PHE A 160 -0.70 -32.97 -6.23
CA PHE A 160 -1.87 -32.09 -6.27
C PHE A 160 -3.10 -32.91 -6.66
N ASN A 161 -4.30 -32.33 -6.53
CA ASN A 161 -5.53 -32.98 -6.98
C ASN A 161 -5.63 -32.95 -8.52
N ALA A 162 -5.02 -33.93 -9.18
CA ALA A 162 -5.05 -34.03 -10.65
C ALA A 162 -6.42 -34.39 -11.20
N LEU A 163 -7.24 -35.12 -10.42
CA LEU A 163 -8.59 -35.53 -10.82
C LEU A 163 -9.55 -34.35 -10.95
N SER A 164 -9.28 -33.21 -10.29
CA SER A 164 -10.08 -32.00 -10.44
C SER A 164 -9.74 -31.19 -11.71
N LEU A 165 -8.77 -31.64 -12.51
CA LEU A 165 -8.25 -30.91 -13.68
C LEU A 165 -8.44 -31.65 -15.01
N THR A 166 -8.86 -32.91 -14.94
CA THR A 166 -9.31 -33.74 -16.06
C THR A 166 -10.82 -33.68 -16.20
#